data_AF-A0A965M5N1-F1
#
_entry.id   AF-A0A965M5N1-F1
#
_cell.length_a   1.000
_cell.length_b   1.000
_cell.length_c   1.000
_cell.angle_alpha   90.00
_cell.angle_beta   90.00
_cell.angle_gamma   90.00
#
_symmetry.space_group_name_H-M   'P 1'
#
loop_
_entity.id
_entity.type
_entity.pdbx_description
1 polymer ?
#
loop_
_entity_poly.entity_id
_entity_poly.type
_entity_poly.pdbx_seq_one_letter_code
_entity_poly.pdbx_strand_id
1 'polypeptide(L)'
;NSLAGLTTRSLREMTRVAVHFGAQEETVQGLSGVGDLILTSYSRSSRNRRVGERLGMGDTVPQALASVDGVCEGVPTTEALHRILESKKIEAPIAQELFQVLKGKKSPKEGLLALLDRGSKSETE
;
A
#
# COMPACT_ATOMS: atom_id res chain seq x y z
N ASN A 1 -10.68 9.96 9.13
CA ASN A 1 -10.80 10.46 7.74
C ASN A 1 -9.60 10.07 6.88
N SER A 2 -8.35 10.37 7.27
CA SER A 2 -7.16 10.07 6.45
C SER A 2 -6.97 8.60 6.08
N LEU A 3 -7.20 7.66 7.02
CA LEU A 3 -7.12 6.23 6.75
C LEU A 3 -8.15 5.77 5.71
N ALA A 4 -9.39 6.27 5.79
CA ALA A 4 -10.43 5.94 4.83
C ALA A 4 -10.06 6.46 3.43
N GLY A 5 -9.60 7.72 3.32
CA GLY A 5 -9.16 8.28 2.04
C GLY A 5 -8.00 7.52 1.41
N LEU A 6 -6.99 7.14 2.21
CA LEU A 6 -5.88 6.33 1.70
C LEU A 6 -6.36 4.94 1.26
N THR A 7 -7.22 4.28 2.04
CA THR A 7 -7.74 2.95 1.71
C THR A 7 -8.56 2.97 0.41
N THR A 8 -9.41 3.98 0.20
CA THR A 8 -10.17 4.15 -1.05
C THR A 8 -9.25 4.35 -2.26
N ARG A 9 -8.24 5.22 -2.14
CA ARG A 9 -7.27 5.45 -3.22
C ARG A 9 -6.43 4.19 -3.51
N SER A 10 -6.04 3.45 -2.47
CA SER A 10 -5.33 2.18 -2.60
C SER A 10 -6.19 1.12 -3.29
N LEU A 11 -7.48 1.01 -2.93
CA LEU A 11 -8.39 0.08 -3.60
C LEU A 11 -8.50 0.38 -5.09
N ARG A 12 -8.65 1.66 -5.46
CA ARG A 12 -8.70 2.08 -6.87
C ARG A 12 -7.43 1.72 -7.64
N GLU A 13 -6.26 1.90 -7.01
CA GLU A 13 -4.98 1.49 -7.59
C GLU A 13 -4.88 -0.04 -7.73
N MET A 14 -5.27 -0.79 -6.69
CA MET A 14 -5.31 -2.26 -6.72
C MET A 14 -6.22 -2.77 -7.84
N THR A 15 -7.41 -2.18 -8.02
CA THR A 15 -8.32 -2.52 -9.11
C THR A 15 -7.68 -2.29 -10.47
N ARG A 16 -7.10 -1.11 -10.71
CA ARG A 16 -6.43 -0.79 -11.99
C ARG A 16 -5.28 -1.76 -12.29
N VAL A 17 -4.47 -2.08 -11.27
CA VAL A 17 -3.37 -3.04 -11.41
C VAL A 17 -3.91 -4.44 -11.70
N ALA A 18 -4.90 -4.91 -10.94
CA ALA A 18 -5.47 -6.25 -11.12
C ALA A 18 -6.13 -6.43 -12.50
N VAL A 19 -6.92 -5.45 -12.94
CA VAL A 19 -7.55 -5.45 -14.28
C VAL A 19 -6.51 -5.45 -15.39
N HIS A 20 -5.39 -4.72 -15.22
CA HIS A 20 -4.28 -4.79 -16.17
C HIS A 20 -3.70 -6.21 -16.31
N PHE A 21 -3.76 -7.03 -15.27
CA PHE A 21 -3.36 -8.44 -15.28
C PHE A 21 -4.49 -9.41 -15.68
N GLY A 22 -5.64 -8.90 -16.14
CA GLY A 22 -6.77 -9.72 -16.60
C GLY A 22 -7.73 -10.17 -15.50
N ALA A 23 -7.64 -9.60 -14.30
CA ALA A 23 -8.63 -9.85 -13.25
C ALA A 23 -9.97 -9.16 -13.57
N GLN A 24 -11.07 -9.73 -13.07
CA GLN A 24 -12.38 -9.07 -13.07
C GLN A 24 -12.44 -8.04 -11.96
N GLU A 25 -12.94 -6.84 -12.27
CA GLU A 25 -13.07 -5.75 -11.30
C GLU A 25 -13.93 -6.16 -10.09
N GLU A 26 -15.01 -6.92 -10.34
CA GLU A 26 -15.93 -7.44 -9.33
C GLU A 26 -15.22 -8.33 -8.31
N THR A 27 -14.13 -9.02 -8.69
CA THR A 27 -13.33 -9.83 -7.77
C THR A 27 -12.58 -8.96 -6.77
N VAL A 28 -12.09 -7.80 -7.20
CA VAL A 28 -11.41 -6.83 -6.33
C VAL A 28 -12.42 -6.10 -5.45
N GLN A 29 -13.63 -5.84 -5.97
CA GLN A 29 -14.70 -5.21 -5.20
C GLN A 29 -15.37 -6.18 -4.19
N GLY A 30 -15.17 -7.49 -4.34
CA GLY A 30 -15.70 -8.52 -3.46
C GLY A 30 -14.94 -8.70 -2.14
N LEU A 31 -15.27 -9.78 -1.42
CA LEU A 31 -14.72 -10.08 -0.09
C LEU A 31 -13.19 -10.22 -0.09
N SER A 32 -12.63 -10.83 -1.14
CA SER A 32 -11.19 -11.05 -1.30
C SER A 32 -10.38 -9.77 -1.51
N GLY A 33 -11.00 -8.70 -2.01
CA GLY A 33 -10.32 -7.42 -2.23
C GLY A 33 -10.72 -6.38 -1.19
N VAL A 34 -11.94 -5.84 -1.28
CA VAL A 34 -12.45 -4.83 -0.32
C VAL A 34 -12.49 -5.37 1.11
N GLY A 35 -13.03 -6.57 1.29
CA GLY A 35 -13.20 -7.17 2.61
C GLY A 35 -11.86 -7.37 3.33
N ASP A 36 -10.92 -8.02 2.65
CA ASP A 36 -9.59 -8.27 3.19
C ASP A 36 -8.78 -6.97 3.39
N LEU A 37 -8.88 -6.02 2.46
CA LEU A 37 -8.22 -4.71 2.57
C LEU A 37 -8.71 -3.95 3.79
N ILE A 38 -10.04 -3.88 4.01
CA ILE A 38 -10.61 -3.20 5.17
C ILE A 38 -10.18 -3.92 6.46
N LEU A 39 -10.33 -5.25 6.52
CA LEU A 39 -9.94 -6.03 7.70
C LEU A 39 -8.47 -5.79 8.07
N THR A 40 -7.58 -5.90 7.09
CA THR A 40 -6.13 -5.77 7.30
C THR A 40 -5.73 -4.33 7.63
N SER A 41 -6.39 -3.33 7.05
CA SER A 41 -6.06 -1.91 7.27
C SER A 41 -6.62 -1.39 8.59
N TYR A 42 -7.77 -1.90 9.07
CA TYR A 42 -8.45 -1.41 10.26
C TYR A 42 -8.19 -2.25 11.52
N SER A 43 -7.78 -3.52 11.38
CA SER A 43 -7.52 -4.38 12.54
C SER A 43 -6.18 -4.07 13.20
N ARG A 44 -6.18 -3.89 14.53
CA ARG A 44 -4.96 -3.78 15.34
C ARG A 44 -4.14 -5.08 15.40
N SER A 45 -4.76 -6.23 15.12
CA SER A 45 -4.04 -7.51 15.09
C SER A 45 -3.21 -7.68 13.81
N SER A 46 -3.52 -6.90 12.77
CA SER A 46 -2.78 -6.92 11.49
C SER A 46 -1.30 -6.61 11.72
N ARG A 47 -0.45 -7.56 11.31
CA ARG A 47 1.02 -7.41 11.36
C ARG A 47 1.48 -6.31 10.42
N ASN A 48 0.91 -6.26 9.21
CA ASN A 48 1.20 -5.21 8.23
C ASN A 48 0.88 -3.82 8.79
N ARG A 49 -0.28 -3.67 9.43
CA ARG A 49 -0.67 -2.41 10.05
C ARG A 49 0.29 -2.01 11.18
N ARG A 50 0.61 -2.93 12.08
CA ARG A 50 1.54 -2.67 13.19
C ARG A 50 2.93 -2.23 12.68
N VAL A 51 3.47 -2.91 11.68
CA VAL A 51 4.74 -2.49 11.03
C VAL A 51 4.61 -1.08 10.45
N GLY A 52 3.53 -0.79 9.73
CA GLY A 52 3.27 0.56 9.20
C GLY A 52 3.17 1.64 10.28
N GLU A 53 2.51 1.34 11.41
CA GLU A 53 2.40 2.24 12.56
C GLU A 53 3.78 2.53 13.18
N ARG A 54 4.64 1.52 13.34
CA ARG A 54 6.03 1.69 13.82
C ARG A 54 6.87 2.54 12.87
N LEU A 55 6.78 2.29 11.57
CA LEU A 55 7.44 3.13 10.56
C LEU A 55 6.99 4.59 10.69
N GLY A 56 5.68 4.82 10.86
CA GLY A 56 5.12 6.15 11.07
C GLY A 56 5.60 6.84 12.36
N MET A 57 6.03 6.08 13.37
CA MET A 57 6.64 6.58 14.60
C MET A 57 8.15 6.87 14.47
N GLY A 58 8.75 6.56 13.32
CA GLY A 58 10.16 6.83 13.02
C GLY A 58 11.08 5.61 13.14
N ASP A 59 10.55 4.41 13.39
CA ASP A 59 11.35 3.19 13.36
C ASP A 59 11.89 2.92 11.96
N THR A 60 13.09 2.34 11.90
CA THR A 60 13.61 1.74 10.67
C THR A 60 12.84 0.45 10.32
N VAL A 61 12.89 0.03 9.05
CA VAL A 61 12.24 -1.23 8.62
C VAL A 61 12.66 -2.44 9.45
N PRO A 62 13.95 -2.67 9.76
CA PRO A 62 14.35 -3.78 10.64
C PRO A 62 13.77 -3.68 12.05
N GLN A 63 13.70 -2.48 12.65
CA GLN A 63 13.12 -2.27 13.97
C GLN A 63 11.61 -2.53 13.98
N ALA A 64 10.89 -2.03 12.97
CA ALA A 64 9.46 -2.25 12.83
C ALA A 64 9.14 -3.74 12.61
N LEU A 65 9.94 -4.46 11.82
CA LEU A 65 9.77 -5.90 11.62
C LEU A 65 10.04 -6.70 12.91
N ALA A 66 11.02 -6.29 13.72
CA ALA A 66 11.32 -6.92 15.00
C ALA A 66 10.21 -6.74 16.04
N SER A 67 9.27 -5.81 15.84
CA SER A 67 8.19 -5.53 16.79
C SER A 67 6.94 -6.41 16.61
N VAL A 68 6.94 -7.34 15.65
CA VAL A 68 5.78 -8.21 15.37
C VAL A 68 6.17 -9.66 15.44
N ASP A 69 5.31 -10.48 16.05
CA ASP A 69 5.47 -11.93 16.03
C ASP A 69 5.07 -12.49 14.64
N GLY A 70 6.00 -13.18 14.00
CA GLY A 70 5.82 -13.80 12.69
C GLY A 70 6.10 -12.87 11.51
N VAL A 71 5.64 -13.28 10.32
CA VAL A 71 6.01 -12.62 9.06
C VAL A 71 5.06 -11.46 8.73
N CYS A 72 5.63 -10.29 8.43
CA CYS A 72 4.95 -9.18 7.80
C CYS A 72 5.10 -9.28 6.28
N GLU A 73 4.07 -9.80 5.61
CA GLU A 73 4.08 -10.09 4.17
C GLU A 73 4.13 -8.83 3.30
N GLY A 74 3.67 -7.68 3.80
CA GLY A 74 3.59 -6.44 3.03
C GLY A 74 4.94 -5.92 2.56
N VAL A 75 6.03 -6.18 3.31
CA VAL A 75 7.38 -5.72 2.94
C VAL A 75 7.90 -6.45 1.70
N PRO A 76 8.04 -7.79 1.70
CA PRO A 76 8.48 -8.52 0.50
C PRO A 76 7.49 -8.40 -0.67
N THR A 77 6.18 -8.34 -0.39
CA THR A 77 5.16 -8.16 -1.43
C THR A 77 5.29 -6.82 -2.14
N THR A 78 5.55 -5.73 -1.42
CA THR A 78 5.75 -4.42 -2.04
C THR A 78 6.98 -4.41 -2.96
N GLU A 79 8.05 -5.08 -2.57
CA GLU A 79 9.26 -5.19 -3.39
C GLU A 79 9.05 -6.05 -4.65
N ALA A 80 8.30 -7.14 -4.55
CA ALA A 80 7.94 -7.95 -5.72
C ALA A 80 7.00 -7.16 -6.65
N LEU A 81 5.97 -6.52 -6.09
CA LEU A 81 5.00 -5.72 -6.83
C LEU A 81 5.70 -4.56 -7.57
N HIS A 82 6.60 -3.83 -6.91
CA HIS A 82 7.32 -2.73 -7.54
C HIS A 82 8.10 -3.18 -8.79
N ARG A 83 8.82 -4.30 -8.71
CA ARG A 83 9.57 -4.88 -9.84
C ARG A 83 8.65 -5.24 -11.00
N ILE A 84 7.50 -5.84 -10.71
CA ILE A 84 6.49 -6.20 -11.71
C ILE A 84 5.94 -4.93 -12.39
N LEU A 85 5.55 -3.93 -11.61
CA LEU A 85 4.99 -2.67 -12.12
C LEU A 85 6.00 -1.91 -12.98
N GLU A 86 7.26 -1.82 -12.54
CA GLU A 86 8.35 -1.16 -13.28
C GLU A 86 8.60 -1.85 -14.62
N SER A 87 8.73 -3.19 -14.62
CA SER A 87 8.98 -3.97 -15.84
C SER A 87 7.88 -3.80 -16.89
N LYS A 88 6.64 -3.57 -16.45
CA LYS A 88 5.45 -3.42 -17.31
C LYS A 88 5.04 -1.96 -17.51
N LYS A 89 5.79 -1.01 -16.96
CA LYS A 89 5.51 0.44 -17.01
C LYS A 89 4.09 0.78 -16.54
N ILE A 90 3.61 0.09 -15.50
CA ILE A 90 2.29 0.32 -14.91
C ILE A 90 2.40 1.40 -13.83
N GLU A 91 1.55 2.42 -13.93
CA GLU A 91 1.51 3.50 -12.94
C GLU A 91 0.73 3.08 -11.69
N ALA A 92 1.42 3.01 -10.55
CA ALA A 92 0.85 2.71 -9.24
C ALA A 92 1.57 3.56 -8.16
N PRO A 93 1.18 4.84 -8.02
CA PRO A 93 1.88 5.80 -7.17
C PRO A 93 1.94 5.40 -5.70
N ILE A 94 0.88 4.78 -5.15
CA ILE A 94 0.84 4.39 -3.75
C ILE A 94 1.85 3.26 -3.51
N ALA A 95 1.84 2.22 -4.35
CA ALA A 95 2.82 1.14 -4.30
C ALA A 95 4.26 1.64 -4.50
N GLN A 96 4.46 2.62 -5.40
CA GLN A 96 5.76 3.24 -5.64
C GLN A 96 6.28 4.01 -4.42
N GLU A 97 5.46 4.87 -3.82
CA GLU A 97 5.85 5.64 -2.63
C GLU A 97 6.08 4.71 -1.43
N LEU A 98 5.24 3.69 -1.24
CA LEU A 98 5.45 2.67 -0.22
C LEU A 98 6.79 1.94 -0.42
N PHE A 99 7.15 1.60 -1.66
CA PHE A 99 8.45 1.01 -1.96
C PHE A 99 9.62 1.93 -1.60
N GLN A 100 9.53 3.23 -1.91
CA GLN A 100 10.59 4.19 -1.54
C GLN A 100 10.75 4.29 -0.02
N VAL A 101 9.64 4.30 0.72
CA VAL A 101 9.65 4.30 2.20
C VAL A 101 10.30 3.02 2.74
N LEU A 102 9.91 1.85 2.22
CA LEU A 102 10.45 0.57 2.66
C LEU A 102 11.93 0.36 2.28
N LYS A 103 12.42 1.03 1.23
CA LYS A 103 13.84 1.06 0.89
C LYS A 103 14.64 2.12 1.67
N GLY A 104 14.00 2.87 2.57
CA GLY A 104 14.64 3.92 3.36
C GLY A 104 15.04 5.15 2.53
N LYS A 105 14.50 5.30 1.31
CA LYS A 105 14.79 6.42 0.42
C LYS A 105 13.92 7.65 0.72
N LYS A 106 12.79 7.44 1.39
CA LYS A 106 11.87 8.48 1.86
C LYS A 106 11.40 8.14 3.27
N SER A 107 11.16 9.15 4.10
CA SER A 107 10.36 9.00 5.31
C SER A 107 8.88 8.77 4.96
N PRO A 108 8.08 8.15 5.85
CA PRO A 108 6.64 8.01 5.65
C PRO A 108 5.94 9.35 5.38
N LYS A 109 6.42 10.43 6.02
CA LYS A 109 5.89 11.79 5.81
C LYS A 109 6.16 12.29 4.40
N GLU A 110 7.37 12.13 3.89
CA GLU A 110 7.73 12.51 2.52
C GLU A 110 6.92 11.70 1.49
N GLY A 111 6.76 10.39 1.71
CA GLY A 111 5.94 9.55 0.84
C GLY A 111 4.47 9.99 0.82
N LEU A 112 3.89 10.32 1.97
CA LEU A 112 2.53 10.84 2.04
C LEU A 112 2.39 12.20 1.34
N LEU A 113 3.32 13.13 1.56
CA LEU A 113 3.30 14.45 0.92
C LEU A 113 3.38 14.32 -0.61
N ALA A 114 4.25 13.43 -1.12
CA ALA A 114 4.32 13.15 -2.55
C ALA A 114 2.98 12.64 -3.13
N LEU A 115 2.19 11.87 -2.36
CA LEU A 115 0.86 11.41 -2.76
C LEU A 115 -0.22 12.51 -2.70
N LEU A 116 -0.01 13.57 -1.91
CA LEU A 116 -0.92 14.71 -1.78
C LEU A 116 -0.64 15.79 -2.82
N ASP A 117 0.65 16.06 -3.11
CA ASP A 117 1.09 17.05 -4.09
C ASP A 117 0.80 16.62 -5.53
N ARG A 118 0.63 15.32 -5.75
CA ARG A 118 0.12 14.76 -7.00
C ARG A 118 -1.34 15.15 -7.13
N GLY A 119 -1.58 16.36 -7.66
CA GLY A 119 -2.90 16.99 -7.77
C GLY A 119 -3.98 15.99 -8.13
N SER A 120 -5.12 16.08 -7.43
CA SER A 120 -6.24 15.14 -7.53
C SER A 120 -6.67 14.95 -8.98
N LYS A 121 -6.13 13.93 -9.67
CA LYS A 121 -6.79 13.39 -10.85
C LYS A 121 -8.13 12.85 -10.40
N SER A 122 -9.19 13.20 -11.13
CA SER A 122 -10.57 12.91 -10.75
C SER A 122 -10.72 11.45 -10.30
N GLU A 123 -11.49 11.21 -9.24
CA GLU A 123 -11.80 9.86 -8.79
C GLU A 123 -12.70 9.09 -9.78
N THR A 124 -13.17 9.76 -10.84
CA THR A 124 -14.04 9.24 -11.90
C THR A 124 -13.36 9.01 -13.27
N GLU A 125 -12.04 9.18 -13.40
CA GLU A 125 -11.30 8.90 -14.66
C GLU A 125 -10.31 7.74 -14.55
#